data_AF-A0A093P2E0-F1
#
_entry.id   AF-A0A093P2E0-F1
#
_cell.length_a   1.000
_cell.length_b   1.000
_cell.length_c   1.000
_cell.angle_alpha   90.00
_cell.angle_beta   90.00
_cell.angle_gamma   90.00
#
_symmetry.space_group_name_H-M   'P 1'
#
loop_
_entity.id
_entity.type
_entity.pdbx_description
1 polymer ?
#
loop_
_entity_poly.entity_id
_entity_poly.type
_entity_poly.pdbx_seq_one_letter_code
_entity_poly.pdbx_strand_id
1 'polypeptide(L)'
;VLFLLSCGLENGRNALITAGTGVVVAGNIQNIFRNLKVLADSITCHLEYEQFALIKYYVEAVKWIYEAAKPSTELSKYIVFLRHEFTPSYSISDDALKQELNDTKQEIQRVANQISFMLTVLPYIGQKVLPVVGILLASFGTGLFIKKFVGSHTAKFKNTYITKQFIAFDEHQKQQQRPCLLPLNRKERKDYVTIPSFCLTRKDRKNMQYFFLPIIIHLCIWLLFAAVDYLFYWLIISVNKHLQEVPDLEIQLSLFQQ
;
A
#
# COMPACT_ATOMS: atom_id res chain seq x y z
N VAL A 1 -27.47 11.43 -5.74
CA VAL A 1 -27.82 12.43 -4.69
C VAL A 1 -27.75 11.83 -3.29
N LEU A 2 -28.46 10.73 -2.98
CA LEU A 2 -28.42 10.10 -1.64
C LEU A 2 -27.04 9.59 -1.21
N PHE A 3 -26.25 9.02 -2.13
CA PHE A 3 -24.87 8.60 -1.84
C PHE A 3 -23.99 9.78 -1.39
N LEU A 4 -24.05 10.91 -2.11
CA LEU A 4 -23.29 12.12 -1.76
C LEU A 4 -23.74 12.71 -0.41
N LEU A 5 -25.04 12.69 -0.11
CA LEU A 5 -25.57 13.08 1.18
C LEU A 5 -25.09 12.15 2.30
N SER A 6 -25.00 10.85 2.04
CA SER A 6 -24.49 9.86 3.00
C SER A 6 -22.99 10.05 3.26
N CYS A 7 -22.18 10.34 2.24
CA CYS A 7 -20.77 10.69 2.40
C CYS A 7 -20.54 12.00 3.17
N GLY A 8 -21.48 12.94 3.09
CA GLY A 8 -21.45 14.19 3.84
C GLY A 8 -21.77 14.07 5.34
N LEU A 9 -22.22 12.89 5.79
CA LEU A 9 -22.42 12.61 7.22
C LEU A 9 -21.08 12.25 7.88
N GLU A 10 -20.96 12.50 9.18
CA GLU A 10 -19.76 12.18 9.96
C GLU A 10 -19.30 10.73 9.80
N ASN A 11 -20.23 9.78 9.85
CA ASN A 11 -19.93 8.36 9.65
C ASN A 11 -19.50 8.05 8.21
N GLY A 12 -20.13 8.68 7.22
CA GLY A 12 -19.78 8.51 5.81
C GLY A 12 -18.40 9.07 5.48
N ARG A 13 -18.06 10.24 6.02
CA ARG A 13 -16.73 10.84 5.92
C ARG A 13 -15.67 9.94 6.54
N ASN A 14 -15.89 9.46 7.77
CA ASN A 14 -14.92 8.60 8.45
C ASN A 14 -14.71 7.31 7.66
N ALA A 15 -15.77 6.69 7.14
CA ALA A 15 -15.66 5.51 6.28
C ALA A 15 -14.88 5.79 4.98
N LEU A 16 -15.13 6.94 4.33
CA LEU A 16 -14.41 7.34 3.12
C LEU A 16 -12.92 7.58 3.38
N ILE A 17 -12.59 8.25 4.48
CA ILE A 17 -11.21 8.47 4.91
C ILE A 17 -10.51 7.13 5.20
N THR A 18 -11.16 6.21 5.91
CA THR A 18 -10.61 4.88 6.19
C THR A 18 -10.38 4.10 4.90
N ALA A 19 -11.34 4.09 3.98
CA ALA A 19 -11.20 3.42 2.69
C ALA A 19 -10.08 4.03 1.85
N GLY A 20 -10.02 5.36 1.74
CA GLY A 20 -8.96 6.06 1.02
C GLY A 20 -7.57 5.81 1.62
N THR A 21 -7.46 5.81 2.95
CA THR A 21 -6.21 5.52 3.64
C THR A 21 -5.76 4.08 3.38
N GLY A 22 -6.69 3.12 3.40
CA GLY A 22 -6.41 1.74 3.03
C GLY A 22 -5.84 1.61 1.63
N VAL A 23 -6.42 2.29 0.64
CA VAL A 23 -5.94 2.28 -0.75
C VAL A 23 -4.54 2.88 -0.86
N VAL A 24 -4.29 4.04 -0.25
CA VAL A 24 -2.98 4.71 -0.30
C VAL A 24 -1.90 3.87 0.37
N VAL A 25 -2.15 3.31 1.55
CA VAL A 25 -1.19 2.47 2.27
C VAL A 25 -0.90 1.19 1.49
N ALA A 26 -1.94 0.50 1.02
CA ALA A 26 -1.77 -0.73 0.22
C ALA A 26 -0.97 -0.47 -1.06
N GLY A 27 -1.28 0.61 -1.79
CA GLY A 27 -0.57 0.98 -3.00
C GLY A 27 0.92 1.27 -2.75
N ASN A 28 1.25 2.03 -1.71
CA ASN A 28 2.64 2.32 -1.36
C ASN A 28 3.40 1.07 -0.93
N ILE A 29 2.81 0.20 -0.11
CA ILE A 29 3.44 -1.08 0.28
C ILE A 29 3.74 -1.92 -0.97
N GLN A 30 2.78 -2.01 -1.90
CA GLN A 30 2.97 -2.76 -3.13
C GLN A 30 4.09 -2.16 -4.00
N ASN A 31 4.20 -0.83 -4.07
CA ASN A 31 5.26 -0.17 -4.84
C ASN A 31 6.65 -0.40 -4.21
N ILE A 32 6.77 -0.23 -2.90
CA ILE A 32 8.01 -0.48 -2.15
C ILE A 32 8.47 -1.93 -2.36
N PHE A 33 7.57 -2.90 -2.19
CA PHE A 33 7.93 -4.32 -2.38
C PHE A 33 8.34 -4.64 -3.80
N ARG A 34 7.68 -4.04 -4.81
CA ARG A 34 8.08 -4.20 -6.21
C ARG A 34 9.48 -3.65 -6.46
N ASN A 35 9.77 -2.46 -5.94
CA ASN A 35 11.08 -1.82 -6.07
C ASN A 35 12.18 -2.64 -5.38
N LEU A 36 11.93 -3.11 -4.15
CA LEU A 36 12.86 -3.97 -3.41
C LEU A 36 13.09 -5.31 -4.10
N LYS A 37 12.03 -5.92 -4.68
CA LYS A 37 12.16 -7.16 -5.44
C LYS A 37 13.07 -6.98 -6.65
N VAL A 38 12.87 -5.92 -7.43
CA VAL A 38 13.72 -5.62 -8.60
C VAL A 38 15.18 -5.43 -8.18
N LEU A 39 15.42 -4.71 -7.08
CA LEU A 39 16.78 -4.52 -6.55
C LEU A 39 17.39 -5.86 -6.12
N ALA A 40 16.65 -6.68 -5.38
CA ALA A 40 17.12 -7.99 -4.95
C ALA A 40 17.43 -8.91 -6.15
N ASP A 41 16.54 -8.96 -7.15
CA ASP A 41 16.77 -9.73 -8.38
C ASP A 41 18.05 -9.25 -9.11
N SER A 42 18.31 -7.94 -9.13
CA SER A 42 19.53 -7.37 -9.72
C SER A 42 20.79 -7.74 -8.94
N ILE A 43 20.76 -7.68 -7.60
CA ILE A 43 21.88 -8.05 -6.74
C ILE A 43 22.17 -9.55 -6.87
N THR A 44 21.14 -10.39 -6.81
CA THR A 44 21.26 -11.84 -7.00
C THR A 44 21.88 -12.15 -8.37
N CYS A 45 21.43 -11.50 -9.44
CA CYS A 45 21.99 -11.70 -10.78
C CYS A 45 23.46 -11.27 -10.87
N HIS A 46 23.84 -10.15 -10.24
CA HIS A 46 25.22 -9.68 -10.21
C HIS A 46 26.13 -10.64 -9.44
N LEU A 47 25.71 -11.12 -8.26
CA LEU A 47 26.46 -12.10 -7.47
C LEU A 47 26.58 -13.45 -8.20
N GLU A 48 25.49 -13.90 -8.84
CA GLU A 48 25.47 -15.15 -9.61
C GLU A 48 26.43 -15.14 -10.81
N TYR A 49 26.56 -13.99 -11.49
CA TYR A 49 27.36 -13.89 -12.70
C TYR A 49 28.80 -13.45 -12.44
N GLU A 50 29.00 -12.31 -11.76
CA GLU A 50 30.33 -11.70 -11.64
C GLU A 50 31.19 -12.39 -10.61
N GLN A 51 30.65 -12.64 -9.42
CA GLN A 51 31.45 -13.14 -8.30
C GLN A 51 31.85 -14.60 -8.49
N PHE A 52 30.93 -15.45 -8.94
CA PHE A 52 31.23 -16.87 -9.19
C PHE A 52 32.12 -17.09 -10.41
N ALA A 53 31.98 -16.29 -11.48
CA ALA A 53 32.87 -16.38 -12.63
C ALA A 53 34.30 -15.99 -12.26
N LEU A 54 34.49 -14.89 -11.54
CA LEU A 54 35.82 -14.43 -11.11
C LEU A 54 36.51 -15.46 -10.22
N ILE A 55 35.81 -16.00 -9.20
CA ILE A 55 36.36 -17.03 -8.31
C ILE A 55 36.82 -18.25 -9.11
N LYS A 56 36.02 -18.70 -10.08
CA LYS A 56 36.37 -19.83 -10.96
C LYS A 56 37.65 -19.55 -11.75
N TYR A 57 37.76 -18.39 -12.40
CA TYR A 57 38.95 -18.01 -13.17
C TYR A 57 40.22 -17.90 -12.30
N TYR A 58 40.11 -17.32 -11.10
CA TYR A 58 41.23 -17.22 -10.16
C TYR A 58 41.73 -18.60 -9.72
N VAL A 59 40.81 -19.51 -9.37
CA VAL A 59 41.17 -20.89 -8.99
C VAL A 59 41.85 -21.61 -10.17
N GLU A 60 41.34 -21.44 -11.39
CA GLU A 60 41.90 -22.04 -12.59
C GLU A 60 43.30 -21.47 -12.92
N ALA A 61 43.50 -20.16 -12.75
CA ALA A 61 44.79 -19.50 -12.93
C ALA A 61 45.83 -19.96 -11.89
N VAL A 62 45.46 -20.04 -10.61
CA VAL A 62 46.36 -20.56 -9.55
C VAL A 62 46.72 -22.02 -9.81
N LYS A 63 45.77 -22.84 -10.24
CA LYS A 63 46.02 -24.23 -10.64
C LYS A 63 46.99 -24.29 -11.83
N TRP A 64 46.80 -23.43 -12.83
CA TRP A 64 47.70 -23.37 -13.99
C TRP A 64 49.13 -22.98 -13.58
N ILE A 65 49.31 -21.98 -12.72
CA ILE A 65 50.63 -21.58 -12.20
C ILE A 65 51.29 -22.74 -11.46
N TYR A 66 50.52 -23.46 -10.62
CA TYR A 66 51.03 -24.63 -9.90
C TYR A 66 51.49 -25.74 -10.86
N GLU A 67 50.69 -26.09 -11.87
CA GLU A 67 51.07 -27.10 -12.87
C GLU A 67 52.27 -26.67 -13.73
N ALA A 68 52.40 -25.37 -14.04
CA ALA A 68 53.52 -24.83 -14.80
C ALA A 68 54.81 -24.72 -13.96
N ALA A 69 54.70 -24.46 -12.66
CA ALA A 69 55.82 -24.39 -11.72
C ALA A 69 56.25 -25.75 -11.18
N LYS A 70 55.45 -26.81 -11.41
CA LYS A 70 55.80 -28.19 -11.10
C LYS A 70 57.07 -28.56 -11.88
N PRO A 71 58.21 -28.83 -11.21
CA PRO A 71 59.47 -29.05 -11.89
C PRO A 71 59.33 -30.23 -12.86
N SER A 72 59.71 -30.01 -14.11
CA SER A 72 59.84 -31.06 -15.12
C SER A 72 60.63 -32.22 -14.52
N THR A 73 60.06 -33.42 -14.60
CA THR A 73 60.52 -34.67 -13.98
C THR A 73 61.91 -35.13 -14.45
N GLU A 74 62.59 -34.33 -15.28
CA GLU A 74 63.93 -34.56 -15.82
C GLU A 74 65.05 -33.85 -15.01
N LEU A 75 64.73 -32.86 -14.16
CA LEU A 75 65.74 -32.17 -13.32
C LEU A 75 65.86 -32.74 -11.90
N SER A 76 65.10 -33.81 -11.58
CA SER A 76 64.97 -34.37 -10.23
C SER A 76 65.85 -35.60 -9.97
N LYS A 77 67.02 -35.70 -10.59
CA LYS A 77 67.95 -36.81 -10.30
C LYS A 77 68.74 -36.62 -9.01
N TYR A 78 68.65 -35.45 -8.35
CA TYR A 78 69.47 -35.13 -7.16
C TYR A 78 68.77 -34.44 -5.99
N ILE A 79 67.46 -34.16 -6.04
CA ILE A 79 66.75 -33.52 -4.92
C ILE A 79 65.49 -34.31 -4.59
N VAL A 80 65.33 -34.59 -3.29
CA VAL A 80 64.27 -35.35 -2.62
C VAL A 80 62.90 -35.22 -3.31
N PHE A 81 62.28 -36.38 -3.60
CA PHE A 81 60.96 -36.50 -4.23
C PHE A 81 59.87 -35.97 -3.30
N LEU A 82 59.61 -34.66 -3.33
CA LEU A 82 58.51 -34.02 -2.61
C LEU A 82 57.21 -34.24 -3.41
N ARG A 83 56.52 -35.35 -3.16
CA ARG A 83 55.18 -35.63 -3.67
C ARG A 83 54.16 -34.72 -2.96
N HIS A 84 54.04 -33.47 -3.40
CA HIS A 84 52.99 -32.56 -2.95
C HIS A 84 51.82 -32.65 -3.93
N GLU A 85 50.64 -32.98 -3.42
CA GLU A 85 49.37 -32.91 -4.16
C GLU A 85 48.75 -31.55 -3.83
N PHE A 86 48.50 -30.72 -4.83
CA PHE A 86 47.83 -29.43 -4.62
C PHE A 86 46.36 -29.69 -4.29
N THR A 87 46.04 -29.69 -3.01
CA THR A 87 44.67 -29.63 -2.49
C THR A 87 44.33 -28.17 -2.21
N PRO A 88 43.68 -27.44 -3.14
CA PRO A 88 43.26 -26.08 -2.88
C PRO A 88 42.21 -26.08 -1.76
N SER A 89 42.60 -25.66 -0.56
CA SER A 89 41.66 -25.38 0.52
C SER A 89 41.14 -23.95 0.38
N TYR A 90 40.15 -23.73 -0.49
CA TYR A 90 39.37 -22.50 -0.45
C TYR A 90 38.09 -22.80 0.34
N SER A 91 37.84 -22.05 1.42
CA SER A 91 36.75 -22.31 2.37
C SER A 91 35.42 -21.65 2.00
N ILE A 92 35.38 -20.88 0.90
CA ILE A 92 34.15 -20.30 0.38
C ILE A 92 33.56 -21.30 -0.61
N SER A 93 32.76 -22.25 -0.12
CA SER A 93 32.05 -23.19 -0.98
C SER A 93 31.07 -22.41 -1.86
N ASP A 94 31.40 -22.30 -3.15
CA ASP A 94 30.56 -21.76 -4.23
C ASP A 94 29.15 -22.37 -4.15
N ASP A 95 29.08 -23.68 -3.90
CA ASP A 95 27.82 -24.41 -3.76
C ASP A 95 27.01 -23.99 -2.52
N ALA A 96 27.67 -23.69 -1.39
CA ALA A 96 26.98 -23.21 -0.18
C ALA A 96 26.44 -21.79 -0.35
N LEU A 97 27.21 -20.89 -0.98
CA LEU A 97 26.77 -19.53 -1.29
C LEU A 97 25.62 -19.55 -2.32
N LYS A 98 25.73 -20.38 -3.36
CA LYS A 98 24.65 -20.60 -4.35
C LYS A 98 23.38 -21.11 -3.69
N GLN A 99 23.48 -22.03 -2.75
CA GLN A 99 22.34 -22.55 -2.02
C GLN A 99 21.65 -21.44 -1.21
N GLU A 100 22.40 -20.67 -0.42
CA GLU A 100 21.88 -19.53 0.36
C GLU A 100 21.22 -18.45 -0.54
N LEU A 101 21.82 -18.16 -1.71
CA LEU A 101 21.22 -17.23 -2.69
C LEU A 101 19.89 -17.75 -3.23
N ASN A 102 19.81 -19.04 -3.57
CA ASN A 102 18.59 -19.64 -4.10
C ASN A 102 17.49 -19.71 -3.02
N ASP A 103 17.85 -20.03 -1.79
CA ASP A 103 16.94 -20.03 -0.64
C ASP A 103 16.40 -18.61 -0.38
N THR A 104 17.26 -17.60 -0.40
CA THR A 104 16.89 -16.18 -0.27
C THR A 104 15.94 -15.73 -1.39
N LYS A 105 16.24 -16.11 -2.64
CA LYS A 105 15.39 -15.82 -3.82
C LYS A 105 14.00 -16.44 -3.66
N GLN A 106 13.93 -17.68 -3.18
CA GLN A 106 12.66 -18.36 -2.93
C GLN A 106 11.85 -17.68 -1.82
N GLU A 107 12.51 -17.25 -0.74
CA GLU A 107 11.86 -16.51 0.36
C GLU A 107 11.29 -15.17 -0.12
N ILE A 108 12.07 -14.40 -0.89
CA ILE A 108 11.62 -13.13 -1.49
C ILE A 108 10.42 -13.36 -2.40
N GLN A 109 10.43 -14.40 -3.23
CA GLN A 109 9.28 -14.75 -4.07
C GLN A 109 8.05 -15.13 -3.24
N ARG A 110 8.22 -15.90 -2.16
CA ARG A 110 7.13 -16.27 -1.26
C ARG A 110 6.48 -15.01 -0.66
N VAL A 111 7.29 -14.11 -0.10
CA VAL A 111 6.82 -12.87 0.52
C VAL A 111 6.16 -11.96 -0.52
N ALA A 112 6.75 -11.79 -1.70
CA ALA A 112 6.19 -10.98 -2.78
C ALA A 112 4.81 -11.52 -3.23
N ASN A 113 4.67 -12.84 -3.38
CA ASN A 113 3.41 -13.47 -3.75
C ASN A 113 2.36 -13.32 -2.65
N GLN A 114 2.73 -13.48 -1.37
CA GLN A 114 1.84 -13.26 -0.23
C GLN A 114 1.31 -11.83 -0.19
N ILE A 115 2.18 -10.85 -0.37
CA ILE A 115 1.81 -9.42 -0.37
C ILE A 115 0.94 -9.08 -1.57
N SER A 116 1.28 -9.60 -2.75
CA SER A 116 0.44 -9.44 -3.94
C SER A 116 -0.97 -10.04 -3.74
N PHE A 117 -1.06 -11.21 -3.11
CA PHE A 117 -2.34 -11.84 -2.80
C PHE A 117 -3.16 -11.00 -1.82
N MET A 118 -2.55 -10.57 -0.71
CA MET A 118 -3.19 -9.79 0.35
C MET A 118 -3.65 -8.40 -0.12
N LEU A 119 -2.84 -7.71 -0.92
CA LEU A 119 -3.10 -6.32 -1.31
C LEU A 119 -3.86 -6.16 -2.62
N THR A 120 -3.85 -7.18 -3.50
CA THR A 120 -4.51 -7.08 -4.83
C THR A 120 -5.66 -8.08 -4.96
N VAL A 121 -5.40 -9.38 -4.80
CA VAL A 121 -6.37 -10.43 -5.15
C VAL A 121 -7.52 -10.50 -4.15
N LEU A 122 -7.20 -10.54 -2.85
CA LEU A 122 -8.17 -10.62 -1.77
C LEU A 122 -9.15 -9.42 -1.77
N PRO A 123 -8.71 -8.16 -1.84
CA PRO A 123 -9.62 -7.01 -1.90
C PRO A 123 -10.40 -6.96 -3.22
N TYR A 124 -9.84 -7.39 -4.35
CA TYR A 124 -10.57 -7.44 -5.63
C TYR A 124 -11.80 -8.36 -5.56
N ILE A 125 -11.65 -9.56 -4.97
CA ILE A 125 -12.76 -10.49 -4.77
C ILE A 125 -13.76 -9.91 -3.77
N GLY A 126 -13.27 -9.38 -2.65
CA GLY A 126 -14.10 -8.74 -1.63
C GLY A 126 -14.93 -7.59 -2.21
N GLN A 127 -14.34 -6.76 -3.06
CA GLN A 127 -15.00 -5.62 -3.70
C GLN A 127 -16.17 -6.04 -4.61
N LYS A 128 -16.15 -7.25 -5.17
CA LYS A 128 -17.26 -7.77 -5.99
C LYS A 128 -18.33 -8.46 -5.15
N VAL A 129 -17.92 -9.24 -4.14
CA VAL A 129 -18.84 -10.06 -3.34
C VAL A 129 -19.53 -9.25 -2.25
N LEU A 130 -18.80 -8.39 -1.53
CA LEU A 130 -19.32 -7.63 -0.39
C LEU A 130 -20.49 -6.70 -0.75
N PRO A 131 -20.49 -5.96 -1.88
CA PRO A 131 -21.64 -5.12 -2.24
C PRO A 131 -22.88 -5.96 -2.55
N VAL A 132 -22.72 -7.11 -3.19
CA VAL A 132 -23.84 -8.01 -3.50
C VAL A 132 -24.47 -8.52 -2.21
N VAL A 133 -23.64 -8.99 -1.27
CA VAL A 133 -24.11 -9.43 0.06
C VAL A 133 -24.75 -8.25 0.83
N GLY A 134 -24.15 -7.07 0.78
CA GLY A 134 -24.67 -5.87 1.42
C GLY A 134 -26.03 -5.44 0.87
N ILE A 135 -26.20 -5.46 -0.45
CA ILE A 135 -27.49 -5.16 -1.11
C ILE A 135 -28.53 -6.20 -0.73
N LEU A 136 -28.19 -7.49 -0.70
CA LEU A 136 -29.10 -8.55 -0.28
C LEU A 136 -29.55 -8.36 1.17
N LEU A 137 -28.63 -8.10 2.10
CA LEU A 137 -28.94 -7.84 3.51
C LEU A 137 -29.77 -6.57 3.69
N ALA A 138 -29.44 -5.49 2.97
CA ALA A 138 -30.20 -4.24 3.01
C ALA A 138 -31.62 -4.43 2.45
N SER A 139 -31.77 -5.18 1.35
CA SER A 139 -33.06 -5.48 0.74
C SER A 139 -33.91 -6.35 1.65
N PHE A 140 -33.31 -7.38 2.26
CA PHE A 140 -33.97 -8.24 3.23
C PHE A 140 -34.41 -7.46 4.48
N GLY A 141 -33.51 -6.65 5.07
CA GLY A 141 -33.82 -5.79 6.20
C GLY A 141 -34.91 -4.76 5.87
N THR A 142 -34.87 -4.18 4.68
CA THR A 142 -35.91 -3.26 4.19
C THR A 142 -37.24 -3.99 4.02
N GLY A 143 -37.26 -5.20 3.48
CA GLY A 143 -38.45 -6.03 3.36
C GLY A 143 -39.07 -6.36 4.73
N LEU A 144 -38.24 -6.74 5.72
CA LEU A 144 -38.69 -6.95 7.10
C LEU A 144 -39.20 -5.66 7.75
N PHE A 145 -38.52 -4.54 7.52
CA PHE A 145 -38.92 -3.23 8.03
C PHE A 145 -40.27 -2.81 7.45
N ILE A 146 -40.44 -2.89 6.13
CA ILE A 146 -41.69 -2.59 5.45
C ILE A 146 -42.81 -3.52 5.94
N LYS A 147 -42.56 -4.84 6.06
CA LYS A 147 -43.53 -5.80 6.59
C LYS A 147 -43.97 -5.42 8.01
N LYS A 148 -43.03 -5.02 8.87
CA LYS A 148 -43.30 -4.56 10.24
C LYS A 148 -44.03 -3.21 10.29
N PHE A 149 -43.75 -2.31 9.36
CA PHE A 149 -44.29 -0.95 9.34
C PHE A 149 -45.68 -0.88 8.68
N VAL A 150 -45.92 -1.69 7.64
CA VAL A 150 -47.20 -1.76 6.91
C VAL A 150 -48.18 -2.74 7.58
N GLY A 151 -47.65 -3.76 8.29
CA GLY A 151 -48.41 -4.90 8.82
C GLY A 151 -49.26 -4.69 10.06
N SER A 152 -49.94 -3.54 10.21
CA SER A 152 -50.87 -3.23 11.31
C SER A 152 -50.22 -2.68 12.60
N HIS A 153 -50.82 -1.61 13.16
CA HIS A 153 -50.56 -0.90 14.44
C HIS A 153 -49.72 0.40 14.52
N THR A 154 -49.09 0.94 13.48
CA THR A 154 -48.35 2.22 13.60
C THR A 154 -48.90 3.35 12.73
N ALA A 155 -50.17 3.72 12.96
CA ALA A 155 -50.82 4.89 12.35
C ALA A 155 -50.30 6.27 12.83
N LYS A 156 -49.07 6.36 13.37
CA LYS A 156 -48.52 7.61 13.91
C LYS A 156 -47.32 8.06 13.10
N PHE A 157 -47.55 8.54 11.88
CA PHE A 157 -46.59 9.39 11.21
C PHE A 157 -46.59 10.76 11.92
N LYS A 158 -45.69 10.94 12.90
CA LYS A 158 -45.46 12.26 13.52
C LYS A 158 -44.66 13.11 12.53
N ASN A 159 -45.34 13.90 11.70
CA ASN A 159 -44.67 14.90 10.89
C ASN A 159 -44.26 16.08 11.78
N THR A 160 -42.98 16.10 12.14
CA THR A 160 -42.37 17.08 13.04
C THR A 160 -41.87 18.33 12.31
N TYR A 161 -41.91 18.33 10.97
CA TYR A 161 -41.26 19.34 10.14
C TYR A 161 -42.25 20.31 9.52
N ILE A 162 -41.94 21.60 9.65
CA ILE A 162 -42.69 22.67 9.00
C ILE A 162 -42.01 23.01 7.67
N THR A 163 -42.72 22.72 6.58
CA THR A 163 -42.24 22.95 5.21
C THR A 163 -42.53 24.37 4.75
N LYS A 164 -41.77 24.87 3.75
CA LYS A 164 -42.05 26.17 3.13
C LYS A 164 -43.44 26.24 2.49
N GLN A 165 -43.93 25.11 1.96
CA GLN A 165 -45.27 24.99 1.39
C GLN A 165 -46.35 25.16 2.47
N PHE A 166 -46.16 24.59 3.65
CA PHE A 166 -47.07 24.79 4.79
C PHE A 166 -47.11 26.26 5.22
N ILE A 167 -45.95 26.93 5.28
CA ILE A 167 -45.87 28.36 5.63
C ILE A 167 -46.61 29.21 4.60
N ALA A 168 -46.39 28.96 3.30
CA ALA A 168 -47.09 29.69 2.24
C ALA A 168 -48.60 29.44 2.26
N PHE A 169 -49.02 28.21 2.56
CA PHE A 169 -50.44 27.87 2.71
C PHE A 169 -51.08 28.59 3.90
N ASP A 170 -50.42 28.58 5.07
CA ASP A 170 -50.89 29.26 6.28
C ASP A 170 -51.00 30.78 6.08
N GLU A 171 -50.04 31.38 5.37
CA GLU A 171 -50.05 32.80 5.03
C GLU A 171 -51.21 33.17 4.07
N HIS A 172 -51.52 32.29 3.11
CA HIS A 172 -52.68 32.46 2.23
C HIS A 172 -54.01 32.32 3.00
N GLN A 173 -54.12 31.39 3.95
CA GLN A 173 -55.29 31.27 4.83
C GLN A 173 -55.47 32.54 5.70
N LYS A 174 -54.35 33.12 6.17
CA LYS A 174 -54.33 34.38 6.93
C LYS A 174 -54.90 35.54 6.14
N GLN A 175 -54.52 35.66 4.88
CA GLN A 175 -55.04 36.68 3.96
C GLN A 175 -56.55 36.52 3.73
N GLN A 176 -57.06 35.29 3.78
CA GLN A 176 -58.49 34.98 3.68
C GLN A 176 -59.25 35.06 5.01
N GLN A 177 -58.65 35.63 6.07
CA GLN A 177 -59.22 35.73 7.43
C GLN A 177 -59.63 34.37 8.03
N ARG A 178 -58.98 33.28 7.61
CA ARG A 178 -59.19 31.94 8.14
C ARG A 178 -58.22 31.66 9.30
N PRO A 179 -58.55 30.72 10.22
CA PRO A 179 -57.68 30.39 11.35
C PRO A 179 -56.30 29.91 10.87
N CYS A 180 -55.25 30.50 11.45
CA CYS A 180 -53.85 30.23 11.12
C CYS A 180 -53.18 29.45 12.26
N LEU A 181 -52.23 28.58 11.90
CA LEU A 181 -51.49 27.74 12.83
C LEU A 181 -50.16 28.36 13.26
N LEU A 182 -49.63 29.33 12.53
CA LEU A 182 -48.45 30.11 12.91
C LEU A 182 -48.86 31.45 13.53
N PRO A 183 -48.13 32.00 14.54
CA PRO A 183 -46.84 31.54 15.07
C PRO A 183 -46.96 30.47 16.16
N LEU A 184 -46.01 29.52 16.16
CA LEU A 184 -45.92 28.45 17.16
C LEU A 184 -45.71 28.98 18.58
N ASN A 185 -46.36 28.34 19.54
CA ASN A 185 -46.15 28.59 20.96
C ASN A 185 -44.76 28.08 21.43
N ARG A 186 -44.27 28.54 22.59
CA ARG A 186 -42.97 28.13 23.17
C ARG A 186 -42.81 26.62 23.35
N LYS A 187 -43.90 25.91 23.67
CA LYS A 187 -43.89 24.44 23.79
C LYS A 187 -43.80 23.79 22.40
N GLU A 188 -44.63 24.23 21.47
CA GLU A 188 -44.68 23.71 20.10
C GLU A 188 -43.39 23.97 19.32
N ARG A 189 -42.69 25.08 19.58
CA ARG A 189 -41.40 25.38 18.93
C ARG A 189 -40.27 24.42 19.34
N LYS A 190 -40.44 23.66 20.43
CA LYS A 190 -39.52 22.55 20.79
C LYS A 190 -39.88 21.27 20.05
N ASP A 191 -41.16 21.07 19.78
CA ASP A 191 -41.67 19.86 19.15
C ASP A 191 -41.68 19.95 17.62
N TYR A 192 -41.82 21.14 17.02
CA TYR A 192 -41.85 21.32 15.56
C TYR A 192 -40.62 22.08 15.06
N VAL A 193 -39.91 21.49 14.10
CA VAL A 193 -38.66 22.02 13.55
C VAL A 193 -38.90 22.57 12.15
N THR A 194 -38.53 23.83 11.93
CA THR A 194 -38.52 24.43 10.58
C THR A 194 -37.33 23.88 9.81
N ILE A 195 -37.52 23.55 8.53
CA ILE A 195 -36.43 23.03 7.70
C ILE A 195 -35.28 24.08 7.66
N PRO A 196 -34.05 23.71 8.06
CA PRO A 196 -32.95 24.65 8.09
C PRO A 196 -32.66 25.20 6.69
N SER A 197 -32.45 26.51 6.61
CA SER A 197 -32.04 27.18 5.37
C SER A 197 -30.56 26.99 5.11
N PHE A 198 -30.15 26.95 3.84
CA PHE A 198 -28.75 26.79 3.39
C PHE A 198 -27.81 27.97 3.77
N CYS A 199 -28.33 28.98 4.48
CA CYS A 199 -27.55 30.14 4.89
C CYS A 199 -26.65 29.75 6.07
N LEU A 200 -25.34 29.67 5.81
CA LEU A 200 -24.34 29.29 6.81
C LEU A 200 -24.20 30.39 7.88
N THR A 201 -24.63 30.09 9.10
CA THR A 201 -24.43 30.97 10.24
C THR A 201 -22.95 30.96 10.65
N ARG A 202 -22.46 32.02 11.31
CA ARG A 202 -21.06 32.10 11.80
C ARG A 202 -20.69 30.93 12.75
N LYS A 203 -21.69 30.38 13.46
CA LYS A 203 -21.57 29.16 14.28
C LYS A 203 -21.39 27.91 13.41
N ASP A 204 -22.14 27.80 12.31
CA ASP A 204 -22.06 26.68 11.37
C ASP A 204 -20.71 26.66 10.65
N ARG A 205 -20.11 27.83 10.38
CA ARG A 205 -18.77 27.94 9.78
C ARG A 205 -17.67 27.33 10.67
N LYS A 206 -17.74 27.50 11.98
CA LYS A 206 -16.79 26.88 12.92
C LYS A 206 -16.97 25.36 12.96
N ASN A 207 -18.21 24.87 13.07
CA ASN A 207 -18.50 23.43 13.01
C ASN A 207 -18.06 22.81 11.68
N MET A 208 -18.20 23.55 10.58
CA MET A 208 -17.75 23.11 9.27
C MET A 208 -16.22 23.01 9.18
N GLN A 209 -15.46 23.90 9.83
CA GLN A 209 -14.00 23.76 9.94
C GLN A 209 -13.60 22.48 10.68
N TYR A 210 -14.23 22.18 11.82
CA TYR A 210 -13.98 20.91 12.53
C TYR A 210 -14.32 19.68 11.68
N PHE A 211 -15.32 19.79 10.79
CA PHE A 211 -15.66 18.71 9.86
C PHE A 211 -14.58 18.46 8.81
N PHE A 212 -13.93 19.50 8.30
CA PHE A 212 -12.88 19.41 7.27
C PHE A 212 -11.47 19.13 7.82
N LEU A 213 -11.21 19.51 9.08
CA LEU A 213 -9.92 19.28 9.75
C LEU A 213 -9.39 17.84 9.63
N PRO A 214 -10.16 16.77 9.91
CA PRO A 214 -9.68 15.40 9.74
C PRO A 214 -9.35 15.08 8.28
N ILE A 215 -10.11 15.60 7.31
CA ILE A 215 -9.84 15.38 5.88
C ILE A 215 -8.46 15.94 5.52
N ILE A 216 -8.15 17.16 5.95
CA ILE A 216 -6.86 17.80 5.69
C ILE A 216 -5.71 17.02 6.33
N ILE A 217 -5.87 16.56 7.58
CA ILE A 217 -4.85 15.76 8.27
C ILE A 217 -4.56 14.47 7.50
N HIS A 218 -5.60 13.74 7.09
CA HIS A 218 -5.42 12.49 6.33
C HIS A 218 -4.81 12.74 4.95
N LEU A 219 -5.14 13.84 4.27
CA LEU A 219 -4.48 14.24 3.03
C LEU A 219 -2.98 14.48 3.24
N CYS A 220 -2.59 15.17 4.31
CA CYS A 220 -1.17 15.36 4.67
C CYS A 220 -0.48 14.02 4.94
N ILE A 221 -1.14 13.09 5.63
CA ILE A 221 -0.60 11.74 5.87
C ILE A 221 -0.40 11.00 4.53
N TRP A 222 -1.36 11.07 3.61
CA TRP A 222 -1.24 10.42 2.30
C TRP A 222 -0.08 11.02 1.47
N LEU A 223 0.09 12.34 1.51
CA LEU A 223 1.23 13.01 0.89
C LEU A 223 2.56 12.57 1.52
N LEU A 224 2.61 12.38 2.84
CA LEU A 224 3.79 11.88 3.53
C LEU A 224 4.15 10.46 3.05
N PHE A 225 3.18 9.56 2.95
CA PHE A 225 3.44 8.21 2.43
C PHE A 225 3.99 8.23 0.99
N ALA A 226 3.43 9.07 0.12
CA ALA A 226 3.93 9.24 -1.24
C ALA A 226 5.37 9.81 -1.27
N ALA A 227 5.68 10.75 -0.38
CA ALA A 227 7.03 11.30 -0.25
C ALA A 227 8.05 10.23 0.20
N VAL A 228 7.67 9.36 1.14
CA VAL A 228 8.52 8.24 1.58
C VAL A 228 8.80 7.27 0.44
N ASP A 229 7.78 6.89 -0.33
CA ASP A 229 7.95 6.01 -1.49
C ASP A 229 8.88 6.63 -2.55
N TYR A 230 8.74 7.93 -2.81
CA TYR A 230 9.64 8.68 -3.68
C TYR A 230 11.09 8.69 -3.17
N LEU A 231 11.30 8.86 -1.87
CA LEU A 231 12.63 8.81 -1.27
C LEU A 231 13.27 7.42 -1.41
N PHE A 232 12.49 6.35 -1.23
CA PHE A 232 12.97 4.97 -1.47
C PHE A 232 13.36 4.75 -2.93
N TYR A 233 12.53 5.20 -3.87
CA TYR A 233 12.86 5.15 -5.29
C TYR A 233 14.16 5.89 -5.61
N TRP A 234 14.34 7.09 -5.04
CA TRP A 234 15.54 7.89 -5.22
C TRP A 234 16.79 7.21 -4.63
N LEU A 235 16.65 6.56 -3.48
CA LEU A 235 17.74 5.79 -2.86
C LEU A 235 18.20 4.65 -3.78
N ILE A 236 17.25 3.89 -4.37
CA ILE A 236 17.57 2.80 -5.29
C ILE A 236 18.35 3.31 -6.50
N ILE A 237 17.94 4.45 -7.07
CA ILE A 237 18.68 5.08 -8.18
C ILE A 237 20.08 5.48 -7.74
N SER A 238 20.22 6.09 -6.56
CA SER A 238 21.52 6.52 -6.04
C SER A 238 22.48 5.35 -5.87
N VAL A 239 22.00 4.25 -5.27
CA VAL A 239 22.78 3.01 -5.08
C VAL A 239 23.15 2.41 -6.43
N ASN A 240 22.21 2.32 -7.38
CA ASN A 240 22.49 1.79 -8.71
C ASN A 240 23.59 2.61 -9.44
N LYS A 241 23.52 3.94 -9.32
CA LYS A 241 24.56 4.81 -9.89
C LYS A 241 25.94 4.56 -9.26
N HIS A 242 26.02 4.41 -7.94
CA HIS A 242 27.28 4.10 -7.27
C HIS A 242 27.81 2.70 -7.59
N LEU A 243 26.92 1.72 -7.78
CA LEU A 243 27.31 0.37 -8.21
C LEU A 243 27.87 0.35 -9.64
N GLN A 244 27.33 1.18 -10.54
CA GLN A 244 27.87 1.35 -11.91
C GLN A 244 29.20 2.10 -11.95
N GLU A 245 29.49 2.92 -10.95
CA GLU A 245 30.75 3.67 -10.81
C GLU A 245 31.85 2.87 -10.09
N VAL A 246 31.60 1.63 -9.64
CA VAL A 246 32.67 0.74 -9.17
C VAL A 246 33.55 0.41 -10.38
N PRO A 247 34.82 0.84 -10.41
CA PRO A 247 35.69 0.55 -11.54
C PRO A 247 35.82 -0.96 -11.68
N ASP A 248 35.71 -1.47 -12.92
CA ASP A 248 36.14 -2.82 -13.29
C ASP A 248 37.47 -3.07 -12.60
N LEU A 249 37.59 -4.18 -11.86
CA LEU A 249 38.80 -4.55 -11.15
C LEU A 249 39.90 -4.85 -12.19
N GLU A 250 40.52 -3.79 -12.71
CA GLU A 250 41.57 -3.84 -13.72
C GLU A 250 42.83 -4.29 -13.01
N ILE A 251 42.98 -5.61 -12.86
CA ILE A 251 44.16 -6.24 -12.28
C ILE A 251 45.31 -6.02 -13.27
N GLN A 252 45.99 -4.89 -13.16
CA GLN A 252 47.26 -4.65 -13.87
C GLN A 252 48.33 -5.58 -13.30
N LEU A 253 48.45 -6.78 -13.88
CA LEU A 253 49.58 -7.67 -13.67
C LEU A 253 50.81 -7.09 -14.39
N SER A 254 51.62 -6.31 -13.66
CA SER A 254 52.96 -5.94 -14.10
C SER A 254 53.92 -7.10 -13.82
N LEU A 255 54.26 -7.86 -14.86
CA LEU A 255 55.32 -8.86 -14.81
C LEU A 255 56.68 -8.15 -14.91
N PHE A 256 57.39 -8.04 -13.78
CA PHE A 256 58.80 -7.72 -13.79
C PHE A 256 59.61 -8.98 -14.10
N GLN A 257 60.28 -8.96 -15.24
CA GLN A 257 61.21 -10.00 -15.66
C GLN A 257 62.62 -9.52 -15.29
N GLN A 258 63.32 -10.27 -14.44
CA GLN A 258 64.73 -10.07 -14.11
C GLN A 258 65.54 -11.32 -14.41
#